data_AF-A0A3D4Z5X9-F1
#
_entry.id   AF-A0A3D4Z5X9-F1
#
_cell.length_a   1.000
_cell.length_b   1.000
_cell.length_c   1.000
_cell.angle_alpha   90.00
_cell.angle_beta   90.00
_cell.angle_gamma   90.00
#
_symmetry.space_group_name_H-M   'P 1'
#
loop_
_entity.id
_entity.type
_entity.pdbx_description
1 polymer ?
#
loop_
_entity_poly.entity_id
_entity_poly.type
_entity_poly.pdbx_seq_one_letter_code
_entity_poly.pdbx_strand_id
1 'polypeptide(L)'
;MAEAAVQLEEYFVSEDCIACDACCNDFPDIFKMNAEHTRAMAVNKAPVGKFNPWDIINDCPVDAIKLVNLPMPPKPEGEKKAAVVAAPVDTSDWLRRWQAVQGQIEPQWERMKRYGMASSLDEEKDRYILRLELPEKVPNHRLKFKWGLPDQMPEYKTSVEVQGHTAKVRAKLEDEAVKKLCGWVNSFPDGFLRELVFPVAIKSHRESYDPETRVLEVSFEKESATSQAA
;
A
#
# COMPACT_ATOMS: atom_id res chain seq x y z
N MET A 1 14.40 5.62 47.37
CA MET A 1 14.84 4.90 46.16
C MET A 1 14.63 5.85 44.99
N ALA A 2 15.67 6.20 44.24
CA ALA A 2 15.54 7.12 43.11
C ALA A 2 14.80 6.39 41.98
N GLU A 3 13.69 6.95 41.55
CA GLU A 3 12.93 6.53 40.38
C GLU A 3 13.83 6.74 39.15
N ALA A 4 14.24 5.65 38.49
CA ALA A 4 15.03 5.76 37.27
C ALA A 4 14.20 6.51 36.23
N ALA A 5 14.71 7.65 35.75
CA ALA A 5 14.03 8.43 34.72
C ALA A 5 13.78 7.56 33.49
N VAL A 6 12.52 7.39 33.11
CA VAL A 6 12.14 6.65 31.90
C VAL A 6 12.70 7.41 30.70
N GLN A 7 13.59 6.77 29.95
CA GLN A 7 14.10 7.31 28.70
C GLN A 7 13.02 7.20 27.61
N LEU A 8 12.93 8.21 26.75
CA LEU A 8 11.90 8.31 25.71
C LEU A 8 12.52 8.43 24.32
N GLU A 9 12.00 7.69 23.35
CA GLU A 9 12.33 7.75 21.93
C GLU A 9 11.43 8.77 21.22
N GLU A 10 12.04 9.61 20.40
CA GLU A 10 11.35 10.67 19.67
C GLU A 10 11.33 10.36 18.18
N TYR A 11 10.16 10.48 17.57
CA TYR A 11 9.94 10.22 16.15
C TYR A 11 9.58 11.51 15.43
N PHE A 12 9.93 11.59 14.15
CA PHE A 12 9.60 12.68 13.25
C PHE A 12 8.97 12.11 11.99
N VAL A 13 7.94 12.78 11.47
CA VAL A 13 7.30 12.45 10.19
C VAL A 13 7.72 13.51 9.16
N SER A 14 8.42 13.09 8.09
CA SER A 14 8.88 13.98 7.02
C SER A 14 7.73 14.47 6.13
N GLU A 15 8.06 15.44 5.27
CA GLU A 15 7.15 15.97 4.25
C GLU A 15 6.75 14.94 3.19
N ASP A 16 7.43 13.79 3.14
CA ASP A 16 7.10 12.69 2.23
C ASP A 16 5.84 11.92 2.65
N CYS A 17 5.24 12.25 3.80
CA CYS A 17 4.04 11.61 4.30
C CYS A 17 2.87 11.74 3.32
N ILE A 18 2.23 10.60 3.01
CA ILE A 18 1.10 10.52 2.07
C ILE A 18 -0.28 10.41 2.74
N ALA A 19 -0.37 10.68 4.05
CA ALA A 19 -1.64 10.67 4.79
C ALA A 19 -2.45 9.35 4.72
N CYS A 20 -1.77 8.20 4.75
CA CYS A 20 -2.42 6.89 4.67
C CYS A 20 -2.95 6.33 5.99
N ASP A 21 -2.80 7.06 7.10
CA ASP A 21 -3.22 6.71 8.47
C ASP A 21 -2.65 5.42 9.10
N ALA A 22 -1.80 4.64 8.42
CA ALA A 22 -1.21 3.41 8.94
C ALA A 22 -0.62 3.59 10.36
N CYS A 23 0.33 4.52 10.51
CA CYS A 23 0.96 4.78 11.80
C CYS A 23 0.06 5.36 12.88
N CYS A 24 -1.01 6.07 12.48
CA CYS A 24 -2.00 6.57 13.41
C CYS A 24 -2.90 5.43 13.95
N ASN A 25 -3.09 4.37 13.16
CA ASN A 25 -3.88 3.20 13.57
C ASN A 25 -3.06 2.22 14.40
N ASP A 26 -1.82 1.94 13.99
CA ASP A 26 -0.98 0.92 14.63
C ASP A 26 -0.25 1.47 15.86
N PHE A 27 0.02 2.79 15.88
CA PHE A 27 0.68 3.48 16.99
C PHE A 27 -0.05 4.78 17.39
N PRO A 28 -1.33 4.72 17.80
CA PRO A 28 -2.17 5.89 18.11
C PRO A 28 -1.66 6.70 19.32
N ASP A 29 -0.86 6.07 20.17
CA ASP A 29 -0.19 6.73 21.29
C ASP A 29 0.94 7.65 20.82
N ILE A 30 1.53 7.40 19.65
CA ILE A 30 2.73 8.06 19.12
C ILE A 30 2.37 9.02 17.99
N PHE A 31 1.46 8.63 17.10
CA PHE A 31 1.10 9.43 15.92
C PHE A 31 -0.39 9.78 15.88
N LYS A 32 -0.69 10.95 15.33
CA LYS A 32 -2.04 11.38 14.94
C LYS A 32 -1.99 12.12 13.62
N MET A 33 -3.09 12.11 12.89
CA MET A 33 -3.25 12.99 11.73
C MET A 33 -3.34 14.45 12.16
N ASN A 34 -2.77 15.34 11.35
CA ASN A 34 -3.01 16.77 11.49
C ASN A 34 -4.48 17.11 11.23
N ALA A 35 -4.90 18.31 11.62
CA ALA A 35 -6.29 18.76 11.48
C ALA A 35 -6.79 18.71 10.02
N GLU A 36 -5.90 18.91 9.05
CA GLU A 36 -6.22 18.89 7.63
C GLU A 36 -6.22 17.49 7.01
N HIS A 37 -5.89 16.43 7.77
CA HIS A 37 -5.73 15.06 7.28
C HIS A 37 -4.77 14.93 6.08
N THR A 38 -3.76 15.79 6.01
CA THR A 38 -2.76 15.81 4.93
C THR A 38 -1.43 15.19 5.34
N ARG A 39 -1.21 14.92 6.63
CA ARG A 39 -0.01 14.24 7.13
C ARG A 39 -0.21 13.67 8.54
N ALA A 40 0.51 12.60 8.83
CA ALA A 40 0.70 12.15 10.21
C ALA A 40 1.69 13.08 10.93
N MET A 41 1.51 13.20 12.24
CA MET A 41 2.38 13.96 13.14
C MET A 41 2.70 13.11 14.37
N ALA A 42 3.97 13.12 14.79
CA ALA A 42 4.34 12.58 16.09
C ALA A 42 3.78 13.49 17.18
N VAL A 43 2.94 12.94 18.07
CA VAL A 43 2.27 13.69 19.15
C VAL A 43 2.83 13.38 20.52
N ASN A 44 3.47 12.22 20.69
CA ASN A 44 4.15 11.83 21.93
C ASN A 44 5.46 11.11 21.64
N LYS A 45 6.31 11.04 22.67
CA LYS A 45 7.49 10.18 22.68
C LYS A 45 7.13 8.80 23.20
N ALA A 46 7.76 7.76 22.68
CA ALA A 46 7.55 6.40 23.15
C ALA A 46 8.52 6.07 24.31
N PRO A 47 8.10 5.39 25.37
CA PRO A 47 9.05 4.82 26.32
C PRO A 47 10.01 3.85 25.63
N VAL A 48 11.31 4.00 25.86
CA VAL A 48 12.33 3.10 25.30
C VAL A 48 11.96 1.65 25.62
N GLY A 49 11.88 0.80 24.59
CA GLY A 49 11.57 -0.62 24.72
C GLY A 49 10.08 -0.96 24.82
N LYS A 50 9.16 0.02 24.83
CA LYS A 50 7.71 -0.24 24.69
C LYS A 50 7.39 -0.83 23.31
N PHE A 51 8.07 -0.34 22.29
CA PHE A 51 7.93 -0.78 20.90
C PHE A 51 9.33 -0.98 20.30
N ASN A 52 9.43 -1.86 19.30
CA ASN A 52 10.63 -1.93 18.49
C ASN A 52 10.65 -0.74 17.53
N PRO A 53 11.68 0.13 17.53
CA PRO A 53 11.74 1.29 16.66
C PRO A 53 11.65 0.94 15.17
N TRP A 54 12.09 -0.26 14.78
CA TRP A 54 11.95 -0.73 13.40
C TRP A 54 10.49 -1.01 13.02
N ASP A 55 9.66 -1.49 13.94
CA ASP A 55 8.26 -1.73 13.66
C ASP A 55 7.55 -0.40 13.42
N ILE A 56 7.87 0.63 14.22
CA ILE A 56 7.33 1.99 14.05
C ILE A 56 7.81 2.64 12.74
N ILE A 57 9.10 2.55 12.43
CA ILE A 57 9.67 3.19 11.23
C ILE A 57 9.15 2.52 9.96
N ASN A 58 9.09 1.18 9.93
CA ASN A 58 8.67 0.43 8.75
C ASN A 58 7.15 0.40 8.56
N ASP A 59 6.39 0.84 9.56
CA ASP A 59 4.95 1.01 9.41
C ASP A 59 4.59 2.15 8.44
N CYS A 60 5.48 3.13 8.27
CA CYS A 60 5.30 4.14 7.25
C CYS A 60 5.57 3.57 5.85
N PRO A 61 4.58 3.56 4.93
CA PRO A 61 4.77 2.98 3.60
C PRO A 61 5.78 3.75 2.73
N VAL A 62 6.04 5.02 3.07
CA VAL A 62 6.91 5.94 2.33
C VAL A 62 8.18 6.30 3.11
N ASP A 63 8.48 5.58 4.19
CA ASP A 63 9.64 5.81 5.06
C ASP A 63 9.70 7.24 5.61
N ALA A 64 8.56 7.94 5.73
CA ALA A 64 8.49 9.30 6.25
C ALA A 64 8.76 9.35 7.77
N ILE A 65 8.59 8.24 8.49
CA ILE A 65 8.89 8.17 9.93
C ILE A 65 10.39 7.98 10.13
N LYS A 66 11.00 8.86 10.93
CA LYS A 66 12.42 8.85 11.31
C LYS A 66 12.57 8.93 12.83
N LEU A 67 13.64 8.35 13.37
CA LEU A 67 14.03 8.50 14.77
C LEU A 67 14.86 9.78 14.95
N VAL A 68 14.51 10.61 15.93
CA VAL A 68 15.21 11.86 16.23
C VAL A 68 16.36 11.60 17.20
N ASN A 69 17.55 12.11 16.88
CA ASN A 69 18.73 12.17 17.76
C ASN A 69 19.26 10.84 18.34
N LEU A 70 18.88 9.70 17.77
CA LEU A 70 19.46 8.40 18.11
C LEU A 70 19.99 7.73 16.84
N PRO A 71 21.22 7.20 16.84
CA PRO A 71 21.65 6.30 15.77
C PRO A 71 20.65 5.13 15.72
N MET A 72 20.17 4.79 14.52
CA MET A 72 19.22 3.68 14.38
C MET A 72 19.77 2.44 15.11
N PRO A 73 18.99 1.80 16.00
CA PRO A 73 19.45 0.59 16.66
C PRO A 73 19.79 -0.45 15.60
N PRO A 74 20.86 -1.24 15.78
CA PRO A 74 21.22 -2.28 14.83
C PRO A 74 19.99 -3.16 14.59
N LYS A 75 19.67 -3.39 13.31
CA LYS A 75 18.54 -4.22 12.90
C LYS A 75 18.65 -5.56 13.65
N PRO A 76 17.62 -6.00 14.38
CA PRO A 76 17.73 -7.23 15.16
C PRO A 76 18.02 -8.41 14.23
N GLU A 77 19.25 -8.90 14.29
CA GLU A 77 19.63 -10.19 13.72
C GLU A 77 19.07 -11.28 14.63
N GLY A 78 17.81 -11.69 14.43
CA GLY A 78 17.34 -12.83 15.24
C GLY A 78 15.87 -13.21 15.26
N GLU A 79 14.93 -12.44 14.71
CA GLU A 79 13.54 -12.91 14.69
C GLU A 79 13.33 -13.99 13.62
N LYS A 80 13.58 -15.24 14.01
CA LYS A 80 13.05 -16.42 13.34
C LYS A 80 11.54 -16.45 13.53
N LYS A 81 10.79 -15.74 12.69
CA LYS A 81 9.37 -16.06 12.46
C LYS A 81 9.28 -17.30 11.55
N ALA A 82 8.30 -18.15 11.84
CA ALA A 82 8.16 -19.55 11.45
C ALA A 82 8.79 -19.92 10.10
N ALA A 83 9.64 -20.95 10.10
CA ALA A 83 10.19 -21.55 8.90
C ALA A 83 9.06 -22.17 8.08
N VAL A 84 8.60 -21.44 7.06
CA VAL A 84 7.86 -22.03 5.94
C VAL A 84 8.87 -22.85 5.16
N VAL A 85 8.62 -24.15 5.05
CA VAL A 85 9.42 -25.06 4.23
C VAL A 85 9.22 -24.68 2.76
N ALA A 86 10.04 -23.76 2.27
CA ALA A 86 10.27 -23.58 0.84
C ALA A 86 11.34 -24.60 0.42
N ALA A 87 11.15 -25.22 -0.73
CA ALA A 87 12.09 -26.17 -1.32
C ALA A 87 13.52 -25.59 -1.37
N PRO A 88 14.57 -26.42 -1.30
CA PRO A 88 15.95 -25.94 -1.33
C PRO A 88 16.26 -25.33 -2.70
N VAL A 89 16.14 -24.00 -2.78
CA VAL A 89 16.67 -23.19 -3.87
C VAL A 89 18.17 -23.01 -3.60
N ASP A 90 19.01 -23.24 -4.61
CA ASP A 90 20.45 -22.97 -4.57
C ASP A 90 20.72 -21.62 -3.90
N THR A 91 21.35 -21.66 -2.73
CA THR A 91 21.49 -20.52 -1.82
C THR A 91 22.40 -19.41 -2.35
N SER A 92 23.11 -19.65 -3.45
CA SER A 92 24.11 -18.72 -4.00
C SER A 92 23.54 -17.69 -4.99
N ASP A 93 22.54 -18.06 -5.79
CA ASP A 93 22.06 -17.22 -6.90
C ASP A 93 21.11 -16.11 -6.44
N TRP A 94 20.19 -16.40 -5.51
CA TRP A 94 19.20 -15.42 -5.07
C TRP A 94 19.85 -14.22 -4.34
N LEU A 95 20.93 -14.44 -3.59
CA LEU A 95 21.64 -13.37 -2.88
C LEU A 95 22.36 -12.46 -3.88
N ARG A 96 23.01 -13.03 -4.90
CA ARG A 96 23.63 -12.28 -5.99
C ARG A 96 22.59 -11.44 -6.73
N ARG A 97 21.42 -12.01 -7.05
CA ARG A 97 20.31 -11.30 -7.72
C ARG A 97 19.76 -10.15 -6.88
N TRP A 98 19.59 -10.36 -5.56
CA TRP A 98 19.19 -9.28 -4.65
C TRP A 98 20.25 -8.18 -4.58
N GLN A 99 21.53 -8.52 -4.42
CA GLN A 99 22.62 -7.54 -4.36
C GLN A 99 22.71 -6.68 -5.62
N ALA A 100 22.39 -7.23 -6.79
CA ALA A 100 22.39 -6.50 -8.06
C ALA A 100 21.32 -5.39 -8.13
N VAL A 101 20.24 -5.49 -7.35
CA VAL A 101 19.13 -4.53 -7.34
C VAL A 101 18.94 -3.82 -6.00
N GLN A 102 19.71 -4.18 -4.98
CA GLN A 102 19.67 -3.56 -3.66
C GLN A 102 19.94 -2.06 -3.77
N GLY A 103 19.03 -1.25 -3.25
CA GLY A 103 19.12 0.22 -3.31
C GLY A 103 18.51 0.84 -4.56
N GLN A 104 18.03 0.04 -5.53
CA GLN A 104 17.17 0.55 -6.58
C GLN A 104 15.82 0.94 -5.96
N ILE A 105 15.52 2.24 -5.99
CA ILE A 105 14.27 2.78 -5.49
C ILE A 105 13.18 2.51 -6.52
N GLU A 106 12.11 1.87 -6.08
CA GLU A 106 10.93 1.70 -6.92
C GLU A 106 10.32 3.06 -7.29
N PRO A 107 10.00 3.29 -8.58
CA PRO A 107 9.34 4.51 -9.01
C PRO A 107 8.05 4.75 -8.21
N GLN A 108 7.81 6.01 -7.82
CA GLN A 108 6.64 6.37 -7.03
C GLN A 108 5.32 6.01 -7.73
N TRP A 109 5.25 6.15 -9.05
CA TRP A 109 4.05 5.84 -9.81
C TRP A 109 3.67 4.35 -9.73
N GLU A 110 4.64 3.44 -9.70
CA GLU A 110 4.40 1.99 -9.57
C GLU A 110 3.84 1.65 -8.17
N ARG A 111 4.29 2.38 -7.14
CA ARG A 111 3.71 2.30 -5.79
C ARG A 111 2.27 2.77 -5.78
N MET A 112 1.97 3.88 -6.45
CA MET A 112 0.62 4.44 -6.52
C MET A 112 -0.41 3.50 -7.17
N LYS A 113 0.02 2.66 -8.14
CA LYS A 113 -0.83 1.61 -8.73
C LYS A 113 -1.39 0.64 -7.69
N ARG A 114 -0.59 0.26 -6.68
CA ARG A 114 -1.02 -0.66 -5.60
C ARG A 114 -2.06 -0.09 -4.65
N TYR A 115 -2.23 1.23 -4.64
CA TYR A 115 -3.23 1.93 -3.86
C TYR A 115 -4.42 2.41 -4.73
N GLY A 116 -4.45 2.04 -6.01
CA GLY A 116 -5.50 2.48 -6.94
C GLY A 116 -5.47 3.98 -7.23
N MET A 117 -4.32 4.64 -7.02
CA MET A 117 -4.16 6.09 -7.20
C MET A 117 -3.68 6.47 -8.59
N ALA A 118 -3.06 5.54 -9.33
CA ALA A 118 -2.75 5.71 -10.73
C ALA A 118 -4.02 5.49 -11.56
N SER A 119 -4.84 6.55 -11.67
CA SER A 119 -6.14 6.48 -12.33
C SER A 119 -6.54 7.77 -13.01
N SER A 120 -7.33 7.67 -14.08
CA SER A 120 -8.06 8.80 -14.68
C SER A 120 -9.56 8.53 -14.65
N LEU A 121 -10.35 9.61 -14.56
CA LEU A 121 -11.80 9.54 -14.69
C LEU A 121 -12.25 10.60 -15.70
N ASP A 122 -12.71 10.13 -16.85
CA ASP A 122 -13.18 10.99 -17.94
C ASP A 122 -14.73 10.98 -17.96
N GLU A 123 -15.32 12.15 -18.21
CA GLU A 123 -16.77 12.28 -18.39
C GLU A 123 -17.10 12.46 -19.87
N GLU A 124 -17.96 11.59 -20.39
CA GLU A 124 -18.57 11.72 -21.71
C GLU A 124 -20.05 12.06 -21.56
N LYS A 125 -20.76 12.25 -22.68
CA LYS A 125 -22.18 12.68 -22.66
C LYS A 125 -23.07 11.68 -21.90
N ASP A 126 -22.88 10.39 -22.13
CA ASP A 126 -23.75 9.29 -21.70
C ASP A 126 -23.08 8.34 -20.70
N ARG A 127 -21.80 8.56 -20.37
CA ARG A 127 -21.04 7.68 -19.49
C ARG A 127 -19.88 8.38 -18.78
N TYR A 128 -19.34 7.72 -17.76
CA TYR A 128 -18.04 8.00 -17.19
C TYR A 128 -17.08 6.85 -17.53
N ILE A 129 -15.80 7.15 -17.73
CA ILE A 129 -14.76 6.15 -18.03
C ILE A 129 -13.66 6.28 -16.99
N LEU A 130 -13.57 5.29 -16.10
CA LEU A 130 -12.47 5.14 -15.17
C LEU A 130 -11.39 4.28 -15.82
N ARG A 131 -10.15 4.74 -15.82
CA ARG A 131 -8.98 3.91 -16.13
C ARG A 131 -8.15 3.78 -14.87
N LEU A 132 -7.88 2.55 -14.47
CA LEU A 132 -7.04 2.19 -13.34
C LEU A 132 -5.83 1.42 -13.84
N GLU A 133 -4.65 1.94 -13.60
CA GLU A 133 -3.41 1.22 -13.86
C GLU A 133 -3.09 0.31 -12.68
N LEU A 134 -3.05 -1.00 -12.92
CA LEU A 134 -2.71 -2.01 -11.92
C LEU A 134 -1.20 -2.27 -11.91
N PRO A 135 -0.62 -2.62 -10.76
CA PRO A 135 0.82 -2.79 -10.59
C PRO A 135 1.40 -3.85 -11.54
N GLU A 136 2.58 -3.57 -12.08
CA GLU A 136 3.28 -4.38 -13.08
C GLU A 136 4.33 -5.30 -12.46
N LYS A 137 5.02 -4.85 -11.41
CA LYS A 137 6.19 -5.52 -10.86
C LYS A 137 6.07 -5.78 -9.36
N VAL A 138 6.50 -6.97 -8.94
CA VAL A 138 6.70 -7.25 -7.52
C VAL A 138 7.87 -6.39 -7.02
N PRO A 139 7.70 -5.61 -5.94
CA PRO A 139 8.75 -4.73 -5.45
C PRO A 139 10.04 -5.49 -5.18
N ASN A 140 11.18 -4.87 -5.48
CA ASN A 140 12.46 -5.44 -5.16
C ASN A 140 12.63 -5.50 -3.65
N HIS A 141 12.56 -6.71 -3.10
CA HIS A 141 12.74 -6.96 -1.68
C HIS A 141 13.52 -8.25 -1.46
N ARG A 142 14.34 -8.32 -0.41
CA ARG A 142 15.14 -9.51 -0.10
C ARG A 142 14.32 -10.80 -0.07
N LEU A 143 13.08 -10.73 0.43
CA LEU A 143 12.17 -11.89 0.52
C LEU A 143 11.66 -12.35 -0.85
N LYS A 144 11.44 -11.44 -1.81
CA LYS A 144 11.09 -11.79 -3.20
C LYS A 144 12.12 -12.75 -3.79
N PHE A 145 13.40 -12.40 -3.68
CA PHE A 145 14.50 -13.23 -4.19
C PHE A 145 14.66 -14.53 -3.39
N LYS A 146 14.67 -14.42 -2.05
CA LYS A 146 14.84 -15.58 -1.16
C LYS A 146 13.75 -16.65 -1.36
N TRP A 147 12.52 -16.24 -1.65
CA TRP A 147 11.39 -17.13 -1.86
C TRP A 147 11.16 -17.50 -3.34
N GLY A 148 12.01 -17.01 -4.25
CA GLY A 148 11.87 -17.29 -5.68
C GLY A 148 10.57 -16.73 -6.30
N LEU A 149 10.09 -15.59 -5.79
CA LEU A 149 8.88 -14.94 -6.27
C LEU A 149 9.09 -14.32 -7.67
N PRO A 150 8.02 -14.18 -8.47
CA PRO A 150 8.11 -13.63 -9.82
C PRO A 150 8.53 -12.16 -9.81
N ASP A 151 9.12 -11.71 -10.92
CA ASP A 151 9.41 -10.29 -11.13
C ASP A 151 8.14 -9.49 -11.48
N GLN A 152 7.24 -10.11 -12.24
CA GLN A 152 5.95 -9.52 -12.61
C GLN A 152 4.93 -9.75 -11.51
N MET A 153 4.09 -8.73 -11.28
CA MET A 153 3.00 -8.84 -10.31
C MET A 153 1.95 -9.83 -10.83
N PRO A 154 1.34 -10.67 -9.98
CA PRO A 154 0.16 -11.44 -10.37
C PRO A 154 -1.01 -10.53 -10.73
N GLU A 155 -1.94 -11.03 -11.54
CA GLU A 155 -3.16 -10.30 -11.84
C GLU A 155 -3.99 -10.10 -10.58
N TYR A 156 -4.54 -8.89 -10.42
CA TYR A 156 -5.45 -8.61 -9.32
C TYR A 156 -6.84 -9.08 -9.73
N LYS A 157 -7.57 -9.67 -8.79
CA LYS A 157 -8.99 -9.89 -8.96
C LYS A 157 -9.73 -8.58 -8.75
N THR A 158 -10.51 -8.18 -9.73
CA THR A 158 -11.27 -6.94 -9.71
C THR A 158 -12.76 -7.20 -9.49
N SER A 159 -13.44 -6.23 -8.90
CA SER A 159 -14.90 -6.23 -8.83
C SER A 159 -15.43 -4.80 -8.76
N VAL A 160 -16.50 -4.52 -9.49
CA VAL A 160 -17.19 -3.23 -9.47
C VAL A 160 -18.61 -3.41 -8.93
N GLU A 161 -18.96 -2.61 -7.92
CA GLU A 161 -20.31 -2.52 -7.37
C GLU A 161 -20.84 -1.11 -7.60
N VAL A 162 -22.08 -0.98 -8.06
CA VAL A 162 -22.73 0.30 -8.33
C VAL A 162 -24.02 0.40 -7.53
N GLN A 163 -24.24 1.53 -6.87
CA GLN A 163 -25.44 1.84 -6.13
C GLN A 163 -25.82 3.32 -6.33
N GLY A 164 -26.78 3.58 -7.23
CA GLY A 164 -27.24 4.94 -7.54
C GLY A 164 -26.09 5.81 -8.02
N HIS A 165 -25.69 6.79 -7.21
CA HIS A 165 -24.61 7.73 -7.53
C HIS A 165 -23.21 7.23 -7.14
N THR A 166 -23.09 6.08 -6.48
CA THR A 166 -21.80 5.60 -5.97
C THR A 166 -21.34 4.35 -6.71
N ALA A 167 -20.06 4.29 -7.07
CA ALA A 167 -19.41 3.05 -7.48
C ALA A 167 -18.25 2.70 -6.55
N LYS A 168 -18.11 1.41 -6.24
CA LYS A 168 -17.02 0.83 -5.47
C LYS A 168 -16.23 -0.09 -6.38
N VAL A 169 -14.97 0.26 -6.64
CA VAL A 169 -14.04 -0.53 -7.43
C VAL A 169 -13.00 -1.15 -6.50
N ARG A 170 -12.96 -2.47 -6.47
CA ARG A 170 -12.02 -3.23 -5.64
C ARG A 170 -11.04 -3.97 -6.54
N ALA A 171 -9.78 -3.98 -6.15
CA ALA A 171 -8.77 -4.85 -6.73
C ALA A 171 -8.04 -5.57 -5.59
N LYS A 172 -7.87 -6.89 -5.71
CA LYS A 172 -7.27 -7.72 -4.66
C LYS A 172 -6.24 -8.69 -5.22
N LEU A 173 -5.09 -8.78 -4.56
CA LEU A 173 -4.08 -9.80 -4.81
C LEU A 173 -4.52 -11.13 -4.19
N GLU A 174 -4.79 -12.13 -5.03
CA GLU A 174 -5.15 -13.49 -4.57
C GLU A 174 -3.99 -14.48 -4.62
N ASP A 175 -2.87 -14.15 -5.30
CA ASP A 175 -1.71 -15.03 -5.34
C ASP A 175 -1.05 -15.16 -3.97
N GLU A 176 -1.20 -16.32 -3.35
CA GLU A 176 -0.74 -16.59 -1.99
C GLU A 176 0.79 -16.61 -1.84
N ALA A 177 1.56 -16.74 -2.93
CA ALA A 177 3.01 -16.67 -2.85
C ALA A 177 3.48 -15.22 -2.73
N VAL A 178 2.94 -14.32 -3.56
CA VAL A 178 3.27 -12.89 -3.56
C VAL A 178 2.61 -12.17 -2.39
N LYS A 179 1.38 -12.53 -2.02
CA LYS A 179 0.65 -11.96 -0.89
C LYS A 179 1.36 -12.17 0.47
N LYS A 180 2.25 -13.16 0.58
CA LYS A 180 3.15 -13.30 1.75
C LYS A 180 4.10 -12.12 1.94
N LEU A 181 4.30 -11.29 0.92
CA LEU A 181 5.05 -10.03 1.05
C LEU A 181 4.23 -8.93 1.72
N CYS A 182 2.89 -9.03 1.74
CA CYS A 182 2.04 -8.04 2.39
C CYS A 182 2.35 -7.99 3.89
N GLY A 183 2.53 -6.79 4.43
CA GLY A 183 2.98 -6.57 5.81
C GLY A 183 4.48 -6.81 6.06
N TRP A 184 5.23 -7.29 5.06
CA TRP A 184 6.69 -7.46 5.13
C TRP A 184 7.46 -6.51 4.21
N VAL A 185 6.78 -5.95 3.22
CA VAL A 185 7.33 -5.03 2.24
C VAL A 185 6.58 -3.71 2.35
N ASN A 186 7.32 -2.61 2.47
CA ASN A 186 6.75 -1.27 2.55
C ASN A 186 5.91 -0.99 1.30
N SER A 187 4.80 -0.27 1.47
CA SER A 187 3.89 0.07 0.38
C SER A 187 3.32 -1.14 -0.39
N PHE A 188 3.08 -2.27 0.27
CA PHE A 188 2.60 -3.50 -0.39
C PHE A 188 1.31 -4.06 0.23
N PRO A 189 0.15 -3.38 0.03
CA PRO A 189 -1.13 -3.87 0.51
C PRO A 189 -1.59 -5.12 -0.28
N ASP A 190 -2.54 -5.88 0.27
CA ASP A 190 -3.15 -7.03 -0.41
C ASP A 190 -4.24 -6.63 -1.42
N GLY A 191 -4.53 -5.33 -1.55
CA GLY A 191 -5.51 -4.78 -2.45
C GLY A 191 -5.88 -3.34 -2.09
N PHE A 192 -6.86 -2.80 -2.81
CA PHE A 192 -7.43 -1.49 -2.52
C PHE A 192 -8.94 -1.46 -2.79
N LEU A 193 -9.60 -0.42 -2.26
CA LEU A 193 -10.98 -0.07 -2.54
C LEU A 193 -11.03 1.41 -2.93
N ARG A 194 -11.61 1.70 -4.10
CA ARG A 194 -11.87 3.06 -4.59
C ARG A 194 -13.37 3.29 -4.58
N GLU A 195 -13.80 4.31 -3.84
CA GLU A 195 -15.19 4.77 -3.86
C GLU A 195 -15.27 6.04 -4.71
N LEU A 196 -16.16 6.02 -5.70
CA LEU A 196 -16.41 7.10 -6.64
C LEU A 196 -17.84 7.58 -6.46
N VAL A 197 -18.04 8.89 -6.40
CA VAL A 197 -19.36 9.52 -6.32
C VAL A 197 -19.58 10.33 -7.59
N PHE A 198 -20.68 10.03 -8.29
CA PHE A 198 -21.03 10.62 -9.58
C PHE A 198 -22.15 11.66 -9.44
N PRO A 199 -22.08 12.76 -10.21
CA PRO A 199 -23.17 13.74 -10.28
C PRO A 199 -24.50 13.15 -10.76
N VAL A 200 -24.44 12.17 -11.67
CA VAL A 200 -25.61 11.47 -12.22
C VAL A 200 -25.58 10.02 -11.76
N ALA A 201 -26.76 9.48 -11.44
CA ALA A 201 -26.90 8.08 -11.09
C ALA A 201 -26.39 7.18 -12.22
N ILE A 202 -25.82 6.04 -11.86
CA ILE A 202 -25.27 5.06 -12.78
C ILE A 202 -26.28 3.95 -12.98
N LYS A 203 -26.66 3.73 -14.23
CA LYS A 203 -27.62 2.70 -14.65
C LYS A 203 -26.95 1.33 -14.76
N SER A 204 -25.77 1.29 -15.36
CA SER A 204 -25.03 0.05 -15.62
C SER A 204 -23.53 0.32 -15.66
N HIS A 205 -22.73 -0.75 -15.59
CA HIS A 205 -21.30 -0.66 -15.82
C HIS A 205 -20.81 -1.81 -16.70
N ARG A 206 -19.64 -1.61 -17.32
CA ARG A 206 -18.89 -2.62 -18.05
C ARG A 206 -17.42 -2.51 -17.69
N GLU A 207 -16.79 -3.66 -17.47
CA GLU A 207 -15.36 -3.77 -17.19
C GLU A 207 -14.63 -4.36 -18.40
N SER A 208 -13.41 -3.88 -18.64
CA SER A 208 -12.44 -4.46 -19.57
C SER A 208 -11.07 -4.40 -18.93
N TYR A 209 -10.33 -5.50 -18.97
CA TYR A 209 -8.97 -5.57 -18.47
C TYR A 209 -8.02 -5.96 -19.60
N ASP A 210 -6.96 -5.17 -19.79
CA ASP A 210 -5.87 -5.48 -20.71
C ASP A 210 -4.68 -6.06 -19.91
N PRO A 211 -4.33 -7.35 -20.10
CA PRO A 211 -3.25 -7.98 -19.36
C PRO A 211 -1.85 -7.50 -19.78
N GLU A 212 -1.69 -6.93 -20.98
CA GLU A 212 -0.40 -6.43 -21.46
C GLU A 212 -0.07 -5.08 -20.82
N THR A 213 -1.03 -4.15 -20.82
CA THR A 213 -0.88 -2.81 -20.23
C THR A 213 -1.27 -2.76 -18.75
N ARG A 214 -1.93 -3.80 -18.24
CA ARG A 214 -2.48 -3.91 -16.88
C ARG A 214 -3.43 -2.78 -16.53
N VAL A 215 -4.21 -2.35 -17.51
CA VAL A 215 -5.21 -1.30 -17.33
C VAL A 215 -6.58 -1.96 -17.17
N LEU A 216 -7.24 -1.66 -16.05
CA LEU A 216 -8.67 -1.89 -15.87
C LEU A 216 -9.41 -0.64 -16.34
N GLU A 217 -10.19 -0.77 -17.41
CA GLU A 217 -11.16 0.24 -17.84
C GLU A 217 -12.55 -0.14 -17.33
N VAL A 218 -13.21 0.79 -16.63
CA VAL A 218 -14.59 0.65 -16.19
C VAL A 218 -15.42 1.77 -16.80
N SER A 219 -16.38 1.41 -17.62
CA SER A 219 -17.35 2.34 -18.18
C SER A 219 -18.63 2.31 -17.36
N PHE A 220 -19.09 3.46 -16.89
CA PHE A 220 -20.31 3.64 -16.11
C PHE A 220 -21.35 4.39 -16.95
N GLU A 221 -22.44 3.73 -17.34
CA GLU A 221 -23.53 4.34 -18.12
C GLU A 221 -24.40 5.23 -17.23
N LYS A 222 -24.61 6.48 -17.63
CA LYS A 222 -25.47 7.42 -16.89
C LYS A 222 -26.93 7.02 -17.02
N GLU A 223 -27.68 7.18 -15.93
CA GLU A 223 -29.13 7.09 -15.98
C GLU A 223 -29.70 8.27 -16.78
N SER A 224 -30.53 7.98 -17.78
CA SER A 224 -31.19 9.02 -18.57
C SER A 224 -32.23 9.73 -17.70
N ALA A 225 -32.29 11.06 -17.78
CA ALA A 225 -33.25 11.89 -17.03
C ALA A 225 -34.75 11.58 -17.30
N THR A 226 -35.06 10.63 -18.20
CA THR A 226 -36.40 10.34 -18.70
C THR A 226 -37.18 9.28 -17.90
N SER A 227 -36.64 8.72 -16.81
CA SER A 227 -37.29 7.61 -16.07
C SER A 227 -37.74 7.93 -14.63
N GLN A 228 -38.10 9.19 -14.35
CA GLN A 228 -38.85 9.56 -13.13
C GLN A 228 -40.19 10.20 -13.50
N ALA A 229 -41.06 9.43 -14.14
CA ALA A 229 -42.49 9.74 -14.29
C ALA A 229 -43.26 8.45 -14.55
N ALA A 230 -43.51 7.66 -13.51
CA ALA A 230 -44.56 6.64 -13.47
C ALA A 230 -44.95 6.39 -12.01
#